data_AF-A0A4Q0SM42-F1
#
_entry.id   AF-A0A4Q0SM42-F1
#
_cell.length_a   1.000
_cell.length_b   1.000
_cell.length_c   1.000
_cell.angle_alpha   90.00
_cell.angle_beta   90.00
_cell.angle_gamma   90.00
#
_symmetry.space_group_name_H-M   'P 1'
#
loop_
_entity.id
_entity.type
_entity.pdbx_description
1 polymer ?
#
loop_
_entity_poly.entity_id
_entity_poly.type
_entity_poly.pdbx_seq_one_letter_code
_entity_poly.pdbx_strand_id
1 'polypeptide(L)'
;MVLAHLAYCSGFNTGALGPQVRSLGLPAVLVFLVVSGFVIAHVVVEKAEPYPVYLVQRFARLFPLFVATCFFGFFTNDLLAISLVAPGFNDSDFAKVVNGVAASNHKYLWSHLFAHLTMLHGAISNAALPYSEYAFNMPAWSISLEWQFYLVAPLIICIIRNELFILLLAIAVSICEFWSASLVSTVQSGALPLATSYFVVGIVSRLAYPYVQGHN
;
A
#
# COMPACT_ATOMS: atom_id res chain seq x y z
N MET A 1 -0.66 5.33 -13.48
CA MET A 1 0.56 5.76 -14.20
C MET A 1 0.24 6.53 -15.47
N VAL A 2 -0.59 6.03 -16.40
CA VAL A 2 -0.96 6.78 -17.63
C VAL A 2 -1.58 8.16 -17.34
N LEU A 3 -2.48 8.24 -16.36
CA LEU A 3 -3.06 9.53 -15.92
C LEU A 3 -2.03 10.47 -15.30
N ALA A 4 -0.99 9.95 -14.65
CA ALA A 4 0.09 10.78 -14.14
C ALA A 4 0.88 11.37 -15.31
N HIS A 5 1.25 10.56 -16.31
CA HIS A 5 1.88 11.06 -17.54
C HIS A 5 1.03 12.11 -18.24
N LEU A 6 -0.28 11.86 -18.42
CA LEU A 6 -1.17 12.82 -19.03
C LEU A 6 -1.26 14.13 -18.24
N ALA A 7 -1.38 14.06 -16.91
CA ALA A 7 -1.43 15.24 -16.04
C ALA A 7 -0.08 16.00 -15.99
N TYR A 8 1.05 15.29 -16.10
CA TYR A 8 2.38 15.90 -16.13
C TYR A 8 2.70 16.51 -17.51
N CYS A 9 2.36 15.83 -18.60
CA CYS A 9 2.54 16.33 -19.96
C CYS A 9 1.59 17.49 -20.31
N SER A 10 0.42 17.57 -19.67
CA SER A 10 -0.55 18.65 -19.91
C SER A 10 -0.27 19.93 -19.12
N GLY A 11 0.81 20.01 -18.34
CA GLY A 11 1.10 21.17 -17.47
C GLY A 11 0.09 21.33 -16.31
N PHE A 12 -0.73 20.32 -16.03
CA PHE A 12 -1.75 20.37 -14.97
C PHE A 12 -1.11 20.49 -13.58
N ASN A 13 0.08 19.90 -13.41
CA ASN A 13 0.82 19.95 -12.15
C ASN A 13 1.40 21.35 -11.82
N THR A 14 1.59 22.22 -12.82
CA THR A 14 2.01 23.63 -12.64
C THR A 14 0.83 24.60 -12.43
N GLY A 15 -0.41 24.13 -12.60
CA GLY A 15 -1.63 24.92 -12.37
C GLY A 15 -2.09 24.88 -10.91
N ALA A 16 -2.99 25.80 -10.54
CA ALA A 16 -3.51 25.94 -9.16
C ALA A 16 -4.16 24.67 -8.59
N LEU A 17 -4.63 23.75 -9.45
CA LEU A 17 -5.30 22.50 -9.08
C LEU A 17 -4.32 21.34 -8.82
N GLY A 18 -3.10 21.38 -9.38
CA GLY A 18 -2.11 20.30 -9.24
C GLY A 18 -1.74 19.99 -7.79
N PRO A 19 -1.33 21.00 -7.00
CA PRO A 19 -1.00 20.82 -5.58
C PRO A 19 -2.17 20.32 -4.74
N GLN A 20 -3.40 20.75 -5.06
CA GLN A 20 -4.62 20.36 -4.35
C GLN A 20 -4.99 18.90 -4.59
N VAL A 21 -4.80 18.39 -5.81
CA VAL A 21 -5.04 16.97 -6.10
C VAL A 21 -3.97 16.09 -5.46
N ARG A 22 -2.70 16.54 -5.43
CA ARG A 22 -1.60 15.80 -4.79
C ARG A 22 -1.81 15.65 -3.28
N SER A 23 -2.37 16.66 -2.61
CA SER A 23 -2.62 16.62 -1.16
C SER A 23 -3.73 15.64 -0.75
N LEU A 24 -4.63 15.27 -1.67
CA LEU A 24 -5.72 14.31 -1.42
C LEU A 24 -5.27 12.84 -1.49
N GLY A 25 -4.09 12.55 -2.06
CA GLY A 25 -3.63 11.17 -2.27
C GLY A 25 -3.43 10.39 -0.97
N LEU A 26 -2.77 11.00 0.02
CA LEU A 26 -2.48 10.34 1.29
C LEU A 26 -3.76 10.10 2.12
N PRO A 27 -4.67 11.10 2.32
CA PRO A 27 -5.96 10.87 2.96
C PRO A 27 -6.81 9.77 2.31
N ALA A 28 -6.82 9.69 0.98
CA ALA A 28 -7.57 8.65 0.27
C ALA A 28 -7.08 7.24 0.60
N VAL A 29 -5.76 7.04 0.71
CA VAL A 29 -5.19 5.76 1.13
C VAL A 29 -5.55 5.45 2.58
N LEU A 30 -5.50 6.43 3.48
CA LEU A 30 -5.89 6.22 4.88
C LEU A 30 -7.34 5.74 5.02
N VAL A 31 -8.27 6.37 4.29
CA VAL A 31 -9.67 5.94 4.25
C VAL A 31 -9.81 4.53 3.69
N PHE A 32 -9.08 4.22 2.62
CA PHE A 32 -9.05 2.88 2.05
C PHE A 32 -8.59 1.82 3.07
N LEU A 33 -7.60 2.13 3.91
CA LEU A 33 -7.12 1.22 4.96
C LEU A 33 -8.17 0.98 6.04
N VAL A 34 -8.84 2.03 6.50
CA VAL A 34 -9.93 1.92 7.49
C VAL A 34 -11.08 1.07 6.94
N VAL A 35 -11.51 1.34 5.70
CA VAL A 35 -12.59 0.58 5.04
C VAL A 35 -12.19 -0.89 4.86
N SER A 36 -10.94 -1.15 4.47
CA SER A 36 -10.42 -2.51 4.32
C SER A 36 -10.47 -3.28 5.64
N GLY A 37 -10.07 -2.67 6.75
CA GLY A 37 -10.18 -3.26 8.09
C GLY A 37 -11.61 -3.62 8.47
N PHE A 38 -12.55 -2.70 8.24
CA PHE A 38 -13.97 -2.93 8.50
C PHE A 38 -14.54 -4.10 7.69
N VAL A 39 -14.30 -4.11 6.37
CA VAL A 39 -14.85 -5.13 5.46
C VAL A 39 -14.27 -6.51 5.76
N ILE A 40 -12.97 -6.60 6.03
CA ILE A 40 -12.33 -7.88 6.36
C ILE A 40 -12.88 -8.43 7.68
N ALA A 41 -12.98 -7.59 8.72
CA ALA A 41 -13.58 -8.01 9.98
C ALA A 41 -15.02 -8.50 9.79
N HIS A 42 -15.81 -7.79 8.99
CA HIS A 42 -17.20 -8.17 8.70
C HIS A 42 -17.28 -9.54 8.02
N VAL A 43 -16.46 -9.77 6.98
CA VAL A 43 -16.45 -11.06 6.27
C VAL A 43 -16.01 -12.20 7.17
N VAL A 44 -14.97 -12.02 7.98
CA VAL A 44 -14.47 -13.09 8.84
C VAL A 44 -15.45 -13.42 9.97
N VAL A 45 -16.18 -12.44 10.49
CA VAL A 45 -17.17 -12.65 11.57
C VAL A 45 -18.46 -13.28 11.02
N GLU A 46 -18.94 -12.85 9.86
CA GLU A 46 -20.26 -13.26 9.34
C GLU A 46 -20.23 -14.43 8.37
N LYS A 47 -19.14 -14.62 7.61
CA LYS A 47 -19.08 -15.69 6.62
C LYS A 47 -18.42 -16.94 7.19
N ALA A 48 -19.11 -18.06 7.07
CA ALA A 48 -18.58 -19.41 7.34
C ALA A 48 -17.75 -19.98 6.15
N GLU A 49 -17.10 -19.13 5.36
CA GLU A 49 -16.24 -19.59 4.26
C GLU A 49 -14.84 -19.95 4.79
N PRO A 50 -14.21 -21.04 4.31
CA PRO A 50 -12.83 -21.35 4.68
C PRO A 50 -11.90 -20.22 4.24
N TYR A 51 -11.10 -19.71 5.18
CA TYR A 51 -10.21 -18.56 4.95
C TYR A 51 -9.30 -18.68 3.70
N PRO A 52 -8.72 -19.86 3.38
CA PRO A 52 -7.91 -20.00 2.18
C PRO A 52 -8.68 -19.78 0.88
N VAL A 53 -9.97 -20.15 0.84
CA VAL A 53 -10.84 -19.95 -0.33
C VAL A 53 -11.05 -18.46 -0.56
N TYR A 54 -11.30 -17.72 0.53
CA TYR A 54 -11.41 -16.25 0.51
C TYR A 54 -10.14 -15.57 -0.04
N LEU A 55 -8.95 -16.02 0.39
CA LEU A 55 -7.68 -15.47 -0.10
C LEU A 55 -7.48 -15.71 -1.60
N VAL A 56 -7.73 -16.93 -2.07
CA VAL A 56 -7.55 -17.29 -3.49
C VAL A 56 -8.50 -16.51 -4.39
N GLN A 57 -9.75 -16.33 -3.98
CA GLN A 57 -10.72 -15.54 -4.75
C GLN A 57 -10.27 -14.07 -4.92
N ARG A 58 -9.74 -13.48 -3.84
CA ARG A 58 -9.22 -12.10 -3.89
C ARG A 58 -7.95 -12.00 -4.72
N PHE A 59 -7.03 -12.95 -4.55
CA PHE A 59 -5.83 -13.02 -5.36
C PHE A 59 -6.17 -13.13 -6.85
N ALA A 60 -7.06 -14.06 -7.23
CA ALA A 60 -7.47 -14.26 -8.61
C ALA A 60 -8.16 -13.02 -9.22
N ARG A 61 -8.79 -12.18 -8.39
CA ARG A 61 -9.39 -10.92 -8.84
C ARG A 61 -8.38 -9.79 -9.01
N LEU A 62 -7.45 -9.62 -8.06
CA LEU A 62 -6.51 -8.50 -8.02
C LEU A 62 -5.30 -8.74 -8.93
N PHE A 63 -4.78 -9.97 -8.93
CA PHE A 63 -3.52 -10.33 -9.57
C PHE A 63 -3.50 -10.09 -11.10
N PRO A 64 -4.53 -10.44 -11.90
CA PRO A 64 -4.47 -10.24 -13.34
C PRO A 64 -4.35 -8.76 -13.73
N LEU A 65 -5.12 -7.90 -13.06
CA LEU A 65 -5.07 -6.46 -13.28
C LEU A 65 -3.72 -5.90 -12.81
N PHE A 66 -3.24 -6.35 -11.65
CA PHE A 66 -1.96 -5.95 -11.11
C PHE A 66 -0.81 -6.26 -12.09
N VAL A 67 -0.71 -7.50 -12.58
CA VAL A 67 0.31 -7.91 -13.56
C VAL A 67 0.24 -7.08 -14.83
N ALA A 68 -0.97 -6.84 -15.36
CA ALA A 68 -1.14 -5.99 -16.54
C ALA A 68 -0.61 -4.57 -16.29
N THR A 69 -0.95 -3.97 -15.14
CA THR A 69 -0.45 -2.62 -14.79
C THR A 69 1.05 -2.57 -14.56
N CYS A 70 1.65 -3.63 -13.99
CA CYS A 70 3.10 -3.72 -13.83
C CYS A 70 3.81 -3.85 -15.19
N PHE A 71 3.26 -4.64 -16.11
CA PHE A 71 3.81 -4.79 -17.46
C PHE A 71 3.85 -3.44 -18.20
N PHE A 72 2.72 -2.73 -18.27
CA PHE A 72 2.71 -1.39 -18.88
C PHE A 72 3.55 -0.39 -18.10
N GLY A 73 3.53 -0.50 -16.77
CA GLY A 73 4.26 0.38 -15.87
C GLY A 73 5.77 0.32 -16.06
N PHE A 74 6.34 -0.87 -16.34
CA PHE A 74 7.75 -1.03 -16.68
C PHE A 74 8.19 -0.08 -17.80
N PHE A 75 7.54 -0.15 -18.96
CA PHE A 75 7.85 0.72 -20.10
C PHE A 75 7.54 2.20 -19.81
N THR A 76 6.45 2.44 -19.06
CA THR A 76 5.99 3.79 -18.75
C THR A 76 6.96 4.53 -17.82
N ASN A 77 7.62 3.82 -16.90
CA ASN A 77 8.62 4.39 -16.00
C ASN A 77 9.87 4.87 -16.75
N ASP A 78 10.36 4.10 -17.71
CA ASP A 78 11.53 4.48 -18.50
C ASP A 78 11.24 5.71 -19.37
N LEU A 79 10.06 5.74 -19.97
CA LEU A 79 9.61 6.90 -20.73
C LEU A 79 9.46 8.14 -19.84
N LEU A 80 8.99 7.98 -18.60
CA LEU A 80 8.88 9.07 -17.62
C LEU A 80 10.26 9.59 -17.22
N ALA A 81 11.20 8.68 -16.94
CA ALA A 81 12.57 9.01 -16.56
C ALA A 81 13.25 9.88 -17.63
N ILE A 82 13.11 9.50 -18.91
CA ILE A 82 13.64 10.27 -20.04
C ILE A 82 12.96 11.64 -20.16
N SER A 83 11.64 11.69 -20.02
CA SER A 83 10.85 12.93 -20.16
C SER A 83 11.19 13.96 -19.08
N LEU A 84 11.53 13.51 -17.87
CA LEU A 84 11.87 14.38 -16.73
C LEU A 84 13.28 14.99 -16.82
N VAL A 85 14.12 14.53 -17.75
CA VAL A 85 15.46 15.11 -18.03
C VAL A 85 15.39 16.25 -19.05
N ALA A 86 14.23 16.45 -19.71
CA ALA A 86 14.06 17.50 -20.70
C ALA A 86 14.11 18.93 -20.07
N PRO A 87 14.65 19.95 -20.77
CA PRO A 87 14.72 21.32 -20.25
C PRO A 87 13.31 21.89 -20.03
N GLY A 88 12.99 22.27 -18.79
CA GLY A 88 11.68 22.85 -18.42
C GLY A 88 11.02 22.26 -17.17
N PHE A 89 11.57 21.19 -16.60
CA PHE A 89 11.02 20.52 -15.41
C PHE A 89 11.86 20.82 -14.15
N ASN A 90 11.22 21.39 -13.12
CA ASN A 90 11.90 21.87 -11.89
C ASN A 90 11.65 20.99 -10.64
N ASP A 91 10.87 19.91 -10.69
CA ASP A 91 10.68 19.01 -9.53
C ASP A 91 11.84 17.99 -9.45
N SER A 92 12.95 18.45 -8.87
CA SER A 92 14.18 17.65 -8.77
C SER A 92 14.03 16.40 -7.90
N ASP A 93 13.10 16.37 -6.95
CA ASP A 93 12.95 15.25 -6.02
C ASP A 93 12.10 14.13 -6.61
N PHE A 94 11.00 14.48 -7.30
CA PHE A 94 10.24 13.50 -8.05
C PHE A 94 11.06 12.86 -9.17
N ALA A 95 11.86 13.67 -9.89
CA ALA A 95 12.77 13.17 -10.90
C ALA A 95 13.81 12.19 -10.33
N LYS A 96 14.37 12.45 -9.14
CA LYS A 96 15.30 11.52 -8.47
C LYS A 96 14.62 10.17 -8.18
N VAL A 97 13.38 10.19 -7.67
CA VAL A 97 12.64 8.96 -7.36
C VAL A 97 12.35 8.16 -8.63
N VAL A 98 11.82 8.78 -9.68
CA VAL A 98 11.48 8.09 -10.94
C VAL A 98 12.72 7.51 -11.60
N ASN A 99 13.82 8.27 -11.67
CA ASN A 99 15.08 7.76 -12.22
C ASN A 99 15.66 6.61 -11.36
N GLY A 100 15.56 6.71 -10.04
CA GLY A 100 15.96 5.63 -9.12
C GLY A 100 15.14 4.35 -9.31
N VAL A 101 13.82 4.48 -9.50
CA VAL A 101 12.91 3.37 -9.79
C VAL A 101 13.27 2.71 -11.13
N ALA A 102 13.44 3.50 -12.19
CA ALA A 102 13.80 2.98 -13.52
C ALA A 102 15.14 2.22 -13.48
N ALA A 103 16.18 2.81 -12.86
CA ALA A 103 17.47 2.15 -12.68
C ALA A 103 17.38 0.87 -11.84
N SER A 104 16.56 0.86 -10.78
CA SER A 104 16.37 -0.31 -9.93
C SER A 104 15.63 -1.44 -10.65
N ASN A 105 14.59 -1.11 -11.44
CA ASN A 105 13.86 -2.09 -12.26
C ASN A 105 14.79 -2.86 -13.21
N HIS A 106 15.77 -2.17 -13.80
CA HIS A 106 16.74 -2.78 -14.70
C HIS A 106 17.78 -3.61 -13.94
N LYS A 107 18.30 -3.09 -12.83
CA LYS A 107 19.37 -3.74 -12.06
C LYS A 107 18.89 -4.99 -11.31
N TYR A 108 17.68 -4.95 -10.75
CA TYR A 108 17.14 -5.99 -9.89
C TYR A 108 15.84 -6.60 -10.43
N LEU A 109 15.70 -6.67 -11.77
CA LEU A 109 14.47 -7.10 -12.46
C LEU A 109 13.88 -8.38 -11.87
N TRP A 110 14.69 -9.42 -11.70
CA TRP A 110 14.23 -10.71 -11.19
C TRP A 110 13.78 -10.64 -9.73
N SER A 111 14.53 -9.94 -8.87
CA SER A 111 14.15 -9.75 -7.47
C SER A 111 12.84 -8.99 -7.35
N HIS A 112 12.66 -7.94 -8.16
CA HIS A 112 11.40 -7.22 -8.25
C HIS A 112 10.29 -8.12 -8.77
N LEU A 113 10.53 -8.91 -9.82
CA LEU A 113 9.53 -9.83 -10.38
C LEU A 113 9.03 -10.83 -9.33
N PHE A 114 9.93 -11.45 -8.56
CA PHE A 114 9.55 -12.38 -7.48
C PHE A 114 8.81 -11.68 -6.34
N ALA A 115 9.26 -10.48 -5.95
CA ALA A 115 8.57 -9.68 -4.94
C ALA A 115 7.14 -9.30 -5.38
N HIS A 116 6.95 -8.97 -6.66
CA HIS A 116 5.65 -8.59 -7.21
C HIS A 116 4.75 -9.81 -7.47
N LEU A 117 5.32 -10.97 -7.80
CA LEU A 117 4.57 -12.21 -7.98
C LEU A 117 3.88 -12.65 -6.68
N THR A 118 4.53 -12.39 -5.53
CA THR A 118 3.93 -12.62 -4.20
C THR A 118 3.07 -11.45 -3.72
N MET A 119 3.06 -10.31 -4.43
CA MET A 119 2.47 -9.03 -4.01
C MET A 119 2.98 -8.55 -2.64
N LEU A 120 4.19 -8.95 -2.25
CA LEU A 120 4.83 -8.56 -0.98
C LEU A 120 5.94 -7.52 -1.18
N HIS A 121 6.02 -6.91 -2.36
CA HIS A 121 7.04 -5.91 -2.70
C HIS A 121 7.02 -4.67 -1.80
N GLY A 122 5.87 -4.30 -1.21
CA GLY A 122 5.76 -3.21 -0.24
C GLY A 122 6.29 -3.55 1.16
N ALA A 123 6.46 -4.83 1.50
CA ALA A 123 6.99 -5.27 2.78
C ALA A 123 8.53 -5.34 2.81
N ILE A 124 9.18 -5.31 1.63
CA ILE A 124 10.63 -5.50 1.49
C ILE A 124 11.33 -4.17 1.62
N SER A 125 12.10 -3.98 2.70
CA SER A 125 12.80 -2.73 2.98
C SER A 125 13.67 -2.21 1.81
N ASN A 126 13.78 -0.88 1.70
CA ASN A 126 14.60 -0.23 0.67
C ASN A 126 16.10 -0.58 0.78
N ALA A 127 16.56 -1.03 1.95
CA ALA A 127 17.92 -1.53 2.15
C ALA A 127 18.15 -2.90 1.49
N ALA A 128 17.13 -3.77 1.50
CA ALA A 128 17.21 -5.11 0.91
C ALA A 128 16.94 -5.09 -0.60
N LEU A 129 15.92 -4.35 -1.03
CA LEU A 129 15.56 -4.20 -2.44
C LEU A 129 15.14 -2.74 -2.72
N PRO A 130 16.05 -1.92 -3.27
CA PRO A 130 15.78 -0.49 -3.47
C PRO A 130 14.56 -0.23 -4.34
N TYR A 131 13.67 0.66 -3.89
CA TYR A 131 12.44 1.05 -4.60
C TYR A 131 11.47 -0.11 -4.87
N SER A 132 11.54 -1.20 -4.11
CA SER A 132 10.62 -2.35 -4.23
C SER A 132 9.15 -1.95 -4.19
N GLU A 133 8.77 -1.00 -3.33
CA GLU A 133 7.39 -0.53 -3.19
C GLU A 133 6.86 0.26 -4.42
N TYR A 134 7.77 0.83 -5.23
CA TYR A 134 7.45 1.67 -6.38
C TYR A 134 7.79 1.03 -7.74
N ALA A 135 8.54 -0.07 -7.72
CA ALA A 135 8.98 -0.78 -8.91
C ALA A 135 7.80 -1.20 -9.78
N PHE A 136 7.99 -1.14 -11.10
CA PHE A 136 6.98 -1.30 -12.16
C PHE A 136 5.79 -0.33 -12.10
N ASN A 137 5.14 -0.12 -10.97
CA ASN A 137 3.95 0.70 -10.83
C ASN A 137 4.01 1.46 -9.50
N MET A 138 4.30 2.77 -9.52
CA MET A 138 4.46 3.55 -8.27
C MET A 138 3.30 3.43 -7.27
N PRO A 139 2.01 3.49 -7.64
CA PRO A 139 0.92 3.29 -6.67
C PRO A 139 0.71 1.83 -6.24
N ALA A 140 1.55 0.87 -6.65
CA ALA A 140 1.40 -0.55 -6.33
C ALA A 140 1.60 -0.88 -4.85
N TRP A 141 2.28 -0.02 -4.09
CA TRP A 141 2.52 -0.25 -2.66
C TRP A 141 1.22 -0.42 -1.87
N SER A 142 0.13 0.27 -2.25
CA SER A 142 -1.16 0.17 -1.56
C SER A 142 -1.84 -1.20 -1.77
N ILE A 143 -1.66 -1.81 -2.95
CA ILE A 143 -2.16 -3.16 -3.24
C ILE A 143 -1.33 -4.20 -2.46
N SER A 144 -0.01 -4.03 -2.39
CA SER A 144 0.84 -4.89 -1.57
C SER A 144 0.42 -4.84 -0.11
N LEU A 145 0.15 -3.64 0.39
CA LEU A 145 -0.28 -3.40 1.76
C LEU A 145 -1.67 -4.02 2.03
N GLU A 146 -2.62 -3.89 1.10
CA GLU A 146 -3.92 -4.58 1.17
C GLU A 146 -3.75 -6.10 1.26
N TRP A 147 -2.86 -6.67 0.42
CA TRP A 147 -2.54 -8.10 0.46
C TRP A 147 -1.90 -8.53 1.78
N GLN A 148 -0.98 -7.73 2.32
CA GLN A 148 -0.40 -7.97 3.64
C GLN A 148 -1.48 -8.01 4.74
N PHE A 149 -2.49 -7.12 4.67
CA PHE A 149 -3.61 -7.17 5.61
C PHE A 149 -4.48 -8.40 5.47
N TYR A 150 -4.72 -8.89 4.25
CA TYR A 150 -5.40 -10.18 4.09
C TYR A 150 -4.60 -11.33 4.70
N LEU A 151 -3.27 -11.33 4.66
CA LEU A 151 -2.50 -12.41 5.28
C LEU A 151 -2.52 -12.34 6.83
N VAL A 152 -2.52 -11.13 7.39
CA VAL A 152 -2.40 -10.92 8.85
C VAL A 152 -3.76 -10.84 9.57
N ALA A 153 -4.85 -10.55 8.85
CA ALA A 153 -6.20 -10.46 9.41
C ALA A 153 -6.66 -11.62 10.31
N PRO A 154 -6.44 -12.92 10.00
CA PRO A 154 -6.91 -14.00 10.88
C PRO A 154 -6.17 -14.01 12.22
N LEU A 155 -4.90 -13.63 12.23
CA LEU A 155 -4.11 -13.48 13.45
C LEU A 155 -4.64 -12.32 14.30
N ILE A 156 -4.89 -11.15 13.67
CA ILE A 156 -5.43 -9.98 14.35
C ILE A 156 -6.80 -10.29 14.97
N ILE A 157 -7.67 -10.98 14.24
CA ILE A 157 -9.01 -11.33 14.74
C ILE A 157 -8.91 -12.33 15.90
N CYS A 158 -8.01 -13.30 15.83
CA CYS A 158 -7.77 -14.24 16.94
C CYS A 158 -7.30 -13.50 18.21
N ILE A 159 -6.37 -12.55 18.06
CA ILE A 159 -5.85 -11.70 19.13
C ILE A 159 -6.98 -10.85 19.75
N ILE A 160 -7.87 -10.30 18.93
CA ILE A 160 -8.97 -9.42 19.41
C ILE A 160 -10.05 -10.18 20.21
N ARG A 161 -10.04 -11.52 20.22
CA ARG A 161 -10.94 -12.29 21.10
C ARG A 161 -10.59 -12.19 22.58
N ASN A 162 -9.42 -11.66 22.93
CA ASN A 162 -8.95 -11.55 24.31
C ASN A 162 -8.40 -10.15 24.59
N GLU A 163 -8.98 -9.49 25.58
CA GLU A 163 -8.68 -8.10 25.97
C GLU A 163 -7.20 -7.87 26.30
N LEU A 164 -6.51 -8.85 26.89
CA LEU A 164 -5.08 -8.77 27.18
C LEU A 164 -4.24 -8.73 25.89
N PHE A 165 -4.62 -9.54 24.90
CA PHE A 165 -3.92 -9.60 23.62
C PHE A 165 -4.17 -8.36 22.76
N ILE A 166 -5.33 -7.70 22.91
CA ILE A 166 -5.60 -6.37 22.34
C ILE A 166 -4.61 -5.35 22.89
N LEU A 167 -4.45 -5.29 24.22
CA LEU A 167 -3.51 -4.37 24.86
C LEU A 167 -2.07 -4.64 24.41
N LEU A 168 -1.66 -5.90 24.36
CA LEU A 168 -0.32 -6.29 23.89
C LEU A 168 -0.10 -5.94 22.42
N LEU A 169 -1.10 -6.17 21.55
CA LEU A 169 -1.01 -5.79 20.14
C LEU A 169 -0.93 -4.26 19.99
N ALA A 170 -1.74 -3.50 20.73
CA ALA A 170 -1.69 -2.05 20.71
C ALA A 170 -0.32 -1.53 21.15
N ILE A 171 0.23 -2.05 22.25
CA ILE A 171 1.57 -1.70 22.73
C ILE A 171 2.62 -2.07 21.67
N ALA A 172 2.56 -3.27 21.10
CA ALA A 172 3.52 -3.72 20.09
C ALA A 172 3.47 -2.84 18.83
N VAL A 173 2.27 -2.49 18.36
CA VAL A 173 2.07 -1.60 17.21
C VAL A 173 2.60 -0.20 17.53
N SER A 174 2.27 0.37 18.70
CA SER A 174 2.77 1.70 19.09
C SER A 174 4.29 1.74 19.25
N ILE A 175 4.90 0.69 19.80
CA ILE A 175 6.36 0.56 19.87
C ILE A 175 6.93 0.47 18.45
N CYS A 176 6.35 -0.36 17.58
CA CYS A 176 6.81 -0.54 16.22
C CYS A 176 6.68 0.77 15.40
N GLU A 177 5.56 1.48 15.53
CA GLU A 177 5.35 2.80 14.92
C GLU A 177 6.36 3.82 15.45
N PHE A 178 6.58 3.88 16.77
CA PHE A 178 7.56 4.79 17.37
C PHE A 178 9.00 4.51 16.91
N TRP A 179 9.39 3.24 16.85
CA TRP A 179 10.69 2.84 16.31
C TRP A 179 10.80 3.11 14.80
N SER A 180 9.73 2.91 14.05
CA SER A 180 9.70 3.22 12.62
C SER A 180 9.80 4.74 12.38
N ALA A 181 9.17 5.54 13.23
CA ALA A 181 9.20 7.00 13.21
C ALA A 181 10.50 7.60 13.76
N SER A 182 11.36 6.82 14.42
CA SER A 182 12.73 7.26 14.76
C SER A 182 13.74 6.90 13.67
N LEU A 183 13.40 5.96 12.79
CA LEU A 183 14.14 5.51 11.61
C LEU A 183 13.66 6.17 10.29
N VAL A 184 13.13 7.39 10.39
CA VAL A 184 12.36 8.16 9.36
C VAL A 184 12.90 8.09 7.93
N SER A 185 14.20 7.88 7.71
CA SER A 185 14.78 7.79 6.37
C SER A 185 14.61 6.43 5.67
N THR A 186 14.12 5.39 6.35
CA THR A 186 14.18 4.00 5.83
C THR A 186 12.83 3.27 5.74
N VAL A 187 11.75 3.83 6.29
CA VAL A 187 10.46 3.13 6.37
C VAL A 187 9.62 3.43 5.13
N GLN A 188 9.25 2.37 4.44
CA GLN A 188 8.46 2.38 3.21
C GLN A 188 6.98 2.56 3.51
N SER A 189 6.27 3.29 2.64
CA SER A 189 4.82 3.52 2.77
C SER A 189 4.01 2.23 2.61
N GLY A 190 4.55 1.25 1.88
CA GLY A 190 3.97 -0.09 1.72
C GLY A 190 4.13 -1.05 2.89
N ALA A 191 4.80 -0.65 3.98
CA ALA A 191 5.06 -1.53 5.12
C ALA A 191 3.91 -1.53 6.13
N LEU A 192 3.56 -2.72 6.64
CA LEU A 192 2.50 -2.94 7.63
C LEU A 192 2.48 -1.95 8.82
N PRO A 193 3.62 -1.64 9.50
CA PRO A 193 3.57 -0.87 10.75
C PRO A 193 2.94 0.51 10.61
N LEU A 194 3.17 1.20 9.50
CA LEU A 194 2.65 2.56 9.28
C LEU A 194 1.14 2.61 9.05
N ALA A 195 0.53 1.49 8.66
CA ALA A 195 -0.88 1.41 8.28
C ALA A 195 -1.72 0.60 9.27
N THR A 196 -1.08 -0.10 10.21
CA THR A 196 -1.76 -1.04 11.11
C THR A 196 -2.75 -0.32 12.02
N SER A 197 -2.41 0.85 12.55
CA SER A 197 -3.33 1.65 13.38
C SER A 197 -4.64 1.99 12.65
N TYR A 198 -4.57 2.51 11.42
CA TYR A 198 -5.75 2.81 10.61
C TYR A 198 -6.58 1.57 10.29
N PHE A 199 -5.93 0.45 9.99
CA PHE A 199 -6.60 -0.82 9.75
C PHE A 199 -7.34 -1.33 10.99
N VAL A 200 -6.71 -1.25 12.17
CA VAL A 200 -7.30 -1.65 13.46
C VAL A 200 -8.52 -0.78 13.79
N VAL A 201 -8.50 0.53 13.52
CA VAL A 201 -9.68 1.40 13.68
C VAL A 201 -10.89 0.87 12.90
N GLY A 202 -10.67 0.39 11.67
CA GLY A 202 -11.70 -0.25 10.86
C GLY A 202 -12.27 -1.52 11.49
N ILE A 203 -11.39 -2.39 12.01
CA ILE A 203 -11.79 -3.63 12.69
C ILE A 203 -12.61 -3.32 13.95
N VAL A 204 -12.11 -2.43 14.81
CA VAL A 204 -12.79 -2.05 16.07
C VAL A 204 -14.16 -1.45 15.78
N SER A 205 -14.25 -0.59 14.76
CA SER A 205 -15.52 0.00 14.33
C SER A 205 -16.54 -1.07 13.91
N ARG A 206 -16.09 -2.12 13.21
CA ARG A 206 -16.95 -3.26 12.85
C ARG A 206 -17.38 -4.07 14.07
N LEU A 207 -16.49 -4.29 15.04
CA LEU A 207 -16.80 -5.07 16.24
C LEU A 207 -17.70 -4.30 17.23
N ALA A 208 -17.59 -2.97 17.28
CA ALA A 208 -18.43 -2.11 18.08
C ALA A 208 -19.85 -1.94 17.47
N TYR A 209 -20.00 -2.12 16.16
CA TYR A 209 -21.26 -1.92 15.43
C TYR A 209 -22.49 -2.63 16.03
N PRO A 210 -22.43 -3.93 16.42
CA PRO A 210 -23.58 -4.61 17.02
C PRO A 210 -24.04 -3.99 18.35
N TYR A 211 -23.11 -3.50 19.18
CA TYR A 211 -23.41 -2.86 20.46
C TYR A 211 -24.14 -1.53 20.28
N VAL A 212 -23.85 -0.80 19.20
CA VAL A 212 -24.53 0.46 18.87
C VAL A 212 -25.91 0.21 18.25
N GLN A 213 -26.08 -0.89 17.52
CA GLN A 213 -27.38 -1.27 16.94
C GLN A 213 -28.37 -1.90 17.92
N GLY A 214 -27.98 -2.14 19.17
CA GLY A 214 -28.90 -2.60 20.23
C GLY A 214 -29.27 -4.09 20.18
N HIS A 215 -28.48 -4.93 19.51
CA HIS A 215 -28.65 -6.38 19.55
C HIS A 215 -27.78 -6.96 20.68
N ASN A 216 -28.41 -7.17 21.84
CA ASN A 216 -27.97 -8.14 22.86
C ASN A 216 -28.16 -9.57 22.33
#